data_AF-A0A2V9BNX9-F1
#
_entry.id   AF-A0A2V9BNX9-F1
#
_cell.length_a   1.000
_cell.length_b   1.000
_cell.length_c   1.000
_cell.angle_alpha   90.00
_cell.angle_beta   90.00
_cell.angle_gamma   90.00
#
_symmetry.space_group_name_H-M   'P 1'
#
loop_
_entity.id
_entity.type
_entity.pdbx_description
1 polymer ?
#
loop_
_entity_poly.entity_id
_entity_poly.type
_entity_poly.pdbx_seq_one_letter_code
_entity_poly.pdbx_strand_id
1 'polypeptide(L)'
;MVLANASFGQLNHIEIAANLLDQGQAGLAEAEARKALNNPSTRALALAMLGTIRLQERKYKESTRFLTQALALNSLLVGARTSLGNAYLLQGKFDLARKSFQEVLWIDPSNLNARFGSAKVEASLQNYQKSLEVAQPIVPQLSASDDGILLLATDYGGLGRSEELTSLAGSWRNISAPSDESSLEFANVLAKYQMAAEA
;
A
#
# COMPACT_ATOMS: atom_id res chain seq x y z
N MET A 1 35.77 -12.69 21.37
CA MET A 1 34.39 -12.27 21.68
C MET A 1 34.11 -10.89 21.06
N VAL A 2 33.97 -10.80 19.72
CA VAL A 2 33.79 -9.53 18.97
C VAL A 2 32.57 -9.57 18.04
N LEU A 3 31.90 -10.71 17.91
CA LEU A 3 30.82 -10.90 16.92
C LEU A 3 29.44 -10.37 17.35
N ALA A 4 29.27 -9.93 18.61
CA ALA A 4 27.96 -9.46 19.10
C ALA A 4 27.69 -7.97 18.81
N ASN A 5 28.69 -7.09 18.81
CA ASN A 5 28.43 -5.64 18.65
C ASN A 5 28.16 -5.23 17.20
N ALA A 6 28.71 -5.95 16.21
CA ALA A 6 28.49 -5.64 14.79
C ALA A 6 27.06 -5.99 14.32
N SER A 7 26.43 -7.02 14.91
CA SER A 7 25.05 -7.39 14.56
C SER A 7 24.01 -6.38 15.09
N PHE A 8 24.21 -5.85 16.30
CA PHE A 8 23.34 -4.80 16.85
C PHE A 8 23.50 -3.46 16.11
N GLY A 9 24.74 -3.07 15.78
CA GLY A 9 25.00 -1.82 15.06
C GLY A 9 24.45 -1.78 13.63
N GLN A 10 24.17 -2.94 13.01
CA GLN A 10 23.65 -2.99 11.63
C GLN A 10 22.15 -3.23 11.53
N LEU A 11 21.52 -3.84 12.53
CA LEU A 11 20.06 -3.73 12.73
C LEU A 11 19.65 -2.27 12.90
N ASN A 12 20.48 -1.49 13.60
CA ASN A 12 20.32 -0.04 13.77
C ASN A 12 20.19 0.71 12.42
N HIS A 13 20.96 0.33 11.38
CA HIS A 13 20.86 1.00 10.08
C HIS A 13 19.51 0.79 9.37
N ILE A 14 18.83 -0.35 9.57
CA ILE A 14 17.49 -0.58 9.01
C ILE A 14 16.44 0.25 9.74
N GLU A 15 16.53 0.33 11.07
CA GLU A 15 15.63 1.14 11.90
C GLU A 15 15.80 2.63 11.62
N ILE A 16 17.05 3.12 11.49
CA ILE A 16 17.33 4.49 11.09
C ILE A 16 16.77 4.75 9.69
N ALA A 17 16.97 3.83 8.73
CA ALA A 17 16.43 3.98 7.38
C ALA A 17 14.90 4.09 7.38
N ALA A 18 14.20 3.26 8.17
CA ALA A 18 12.75 3.33 8.30
C ALA A 18 12.31 4.71 8.84
N ASN A 19 12.90 5.16 9.94
CA ASN A 19 12.57 6.45 10.56
C ASN A 19 12.84 7.64 9.63
N LEU A 20 13.93 7.59 8.85
CA LEU A 20 14.24 8.63 7.86
C LEU A 20 13.23 8.62 6.71
N LEU A 21 12.77 7.44 6.31
CA LEU A 21 11.78 7.31 5.24
C LEU A 21 10.42 7.89 5.66
N ASP A 22 10.01 7.65 6.90
CA ASP A 22 8.78 8.22 7.47
C ASP A 22 8.85 9.76 7.57
N GLN A 23 10.05 10.31 7.69
CA GLN A 23 10.31 11.76 7.64
C GLN A 23 10.43 12.32 6.21
N GLY A 24 10.23 11.49 5.17
CA GLY A 24 10.38 11.89 3.77
C GLY A 24 11.83 12.04 3.29
N GLN A 25 12.81 11.66 4.12
CA GLN A 25 14.25 11.79 3.82
C GLN A 25 14.77 10.56 3.05
N ALA A 26 14.14 10.26 1.90
CA ALA A 26 14.39 9.04 1.13
C ALA A 26 15.86 8.82 0.75
N GLY A 27 16.60 9.88 0.43
CA GLY A 27 18.04 9.79 0.10
C GLY A 27 18.90 9.35 1.29
N LEU A 28 18.61 9.84 2.49
CA LEU A 28 19.32 9.43 3.72
C LEU A 28 18.90 8.01 4.14
N ALA A 29 17.61 7.69 4.02
CA ALA A 29 17.11 6.33 4.26
C ALA A 29 17.82 5.31 3.35
N GLU A 30 18.01 5.65 2.07
CA GLU A 30 18.73 4.81 1.12
C GLU A 30 20.19 4.59 1.54
N ALA A 31 20.88 5.65 1.96
CA ALA A 31 22.27 5.56 2.39
C ALA A 31 22.43 4.61 3.59
N GLU A 32 21.53 4.67 4.57
CA GLU A 32 21.53 3.78 5.73
C GLU A 32 21.17 2.33 5.35
N ALA A 33 20.14 2.13 4.52
CA ALA A 33 19.78 0.80 4.03
C ALA A 33 20.94 0.13 3.27
N ARG A 34 21.73 0.89 2.50
CA ARG A 34 22.91 0.38 1.79
C ARG A 34 24.02 -0.10 2.72
N LYS A 35 24.23 0.54 3.87
CA LYS A 35 25.22 0.09 4.86
C LYS A 35 24.88 -1.31 5.41
N ALA A 36 23.58 -1.61 5.53
CA ALA A 36 23.10 -2.90 6.00
C ALA A 36 23.15 -4.04 4.94
N LEU A 37 23.48 -3.77 3.68
CA LEU A 37 23.54 -4.80 2.62
C LEU A 37 24.70 -5.78 2.78
N ASN A 38 25.82 -5.33 3.37
CA ASN A 38 27.05 -6.11 3.41
C ASN A 38 26.96 -7.30 4.37
N ASN A 39 26.05 -7.27 5.34
CA ASN A 39 25.87 -8.35 6.29
C ASN A 39 24.74 -9.31 5.89
N PRO A 40 25.02 -10.62 5.78
CA PRO A 40 24.02 -11.62 5.46
C PRO A 40 22.77 -11.57 6.35
N SER A 41 22.90 -11.26 7.64
CA SER A 41 21.76 -11.25 8.57
C SER A 41 20.77 -10.10 8.33
N THR A 42 21.24 -8.97 7.81
CA THR A 42 20.43 -7.77 7.54
C THR A 42 20.12 -7.57 6.05
N ARG A 43 20.81 -8.30 5.16
CA ARG A 43 20.72 -8.12 3.71
C ARG A 43 19.29 -8.20 3.17
N ALA A 44 18.48 -9.16 3.65
CA ALA A 44 17.10 -9.30 3.22
C ALA A 44 16.26 -8.05 3.58
N LEU A 45 16.41 -7.54 4.81
CA LEU A 45 15.74 -6.33 5.28
C LEU A 45 16.23 -5.08 4.56
N ALA A 46 17.53 -4.98 4.30
CA ALA A 46 18.13 -3.89 3.53
C ALA A 46 17.57 -3.82 2.10
N LEU A 47 17.47 -4.97 1.41
CA LEU A 47 16.85 -5.06 0.09
C LEU A 47 15.36 -4.69 0.15
N ALA A 48 14.64 -5.14 1.18
CA ALA A 48 13.25 -4.77 1.37
C ALA A 48 13.08 -3.26 1.53
N MET A 49 13.92 -2.62 2.35
CA MET A 49 13.92 -1.17 2.57
C MET A 49 14.20 -0.40 1.28
N LEU A 50 15.22 -0.80 0.51
CA LEU A 50 15.51 -0.21 -0.80
C LEU A 50 14.33 -0.38 -1.77
N GLY A 51 13.66 -1.52 -1.73
CA GLY A 51 12.44 -1.77 -2.48
C GLY A 51 11.30 -0.83 -2.14
N THR A 52 11.07 -0.59 -0.84
CA THR A 52 10.06 0.36 -0.34
C THR A 52 10.42 1.81 -0.69
N ILE A 53 11.68 2.21 -0.59
CA ILE A 53 12.14 3.53 -1.02
C ILE A 53 11.84 3.75 -2.50
N ARG A 54 12.17 2.78 -3.36
CA ARG A 54 11.85 2.86 -4.80
C ARG A 54 10.36 2.86 -5.10
N LEU A 55 9.53 2.25 -4.25
CA LEU A 55 8.09 2.31 -4.37
C LEU A 55 7.58 3.75 -4.15
N GLN A 56 8.04 4.41 -3.08
CA GLN A 56 7.67 5.79 -2.77
C GLN A 56 8.13 6.79 -3.84
N GLU A 57 9.31 6.57 -4.41
CA GLU A 57 9.83 7.36 -5.55
C GLU A 57 9.11 7.06 -6.88
N ARG A 58 8.06 6.24 -6.87
CA ARG A 58 7.31 5.79 -8.07
C ARG A 58 8.15 5.00 -9.08
N LYS A 59 9.31 4.48 -8.68
CA LYS A 59 10.21 3.63 -9.49
C LYS A 59 9.82 2.15 -9.36
N TYR A 60 8.61 1.82 -9.81
CA TYR A 60 7.98 0.52 -9.53
C TYR A 60 8.76 -0.70 -10.04
N LYS A 61 9.39 -0.61 -11.21
CA LYS A 61 10.22 -1.71 -11.75
C LYS A 61 11.42 -2.02 -10.85
N GLU A 62 12.12 -0.99 -10.38
CA GLU A 62 13.24 -1.15 -9.45
C GLU A 62 12.78 -1.67 -8.09
N SER A 63 11.64 -1.17 -7.61
CA SER A 63 10.99 -1.67 -6.39
C SER A 63 10.75 -3.18 -6.46
N THR A 64 10.09 -3.66 -7.52
CA THR A 64 9.84 -5.11 -7.68
C THR A 64 11.13 -5.93 -7.71
N ARG A 65 12.21 -5.42 -8.32
CA ARG A 65 13.50 -6.10 -8.36
C ARG A 65 14.09 -6.27 -6.95
N PHE A 66 14.16 -5.19 -6.17
CA PHE A 66 14.69 -5.25 -4.80
C PHE A 66 13.83 -6.10 -3.87
N LEU A 67 12.51 -5.95 -3.94
CA LEU A 67 11.57 -6.71 -3.10
C LEU A 67 11.59 -8.22 -3.42
N THR A 68 11.71 -8.57 -4.71
CA THR A 68 11.85 -9.98 -5.11
C THR A 68 13.16 -10.58 -4.60
N GLN A 69 14.27 -9.84 -4.66
CA GLN A 69 15.54 -10.28 -4.08
C GLN A 69 15.45 -10.43 -2.55
N ALA A 70 14.79 -9.50 -1.86
CA ALA A 70 14.56 -9.59 -0.42
C ALA A 70 13.78 -10.86 -0.05
N LEU A 71 12.69 -11.13 -0.76
CA LEU A 71 11.83 -12.30 -0.52
C LEU A 71 12.49 -13.62 -0.93
N ALA A 72 13.45 -13.61 -1.86
CA ALA A 72 14.27 -14.77 -2.17
C ALA A 72 15.24 -15.13 -1.04
N LEU A 73 15.70 -14.14 -0.26
CA LEU A 73 16.55 -14.36 0.91
C LEU A 73 15.73 -14.69 2.17
N ASN A 74 14.57 -14.05 2.34
CA ASN A 74 13.66 -14.33 3.43
C ASN A 74 12.20 -14.14 2.96
N SER A 75 11.51 -15.25 2.74
CA SER A 75 10.13 -15.26 2.26
C SER A 75 9.11 -14.78 3.29
N LEU A 76 9.46 -14.70 4.57
CA LEU A 76 8.55 -14.34 5.67
C LEU A 76 8.46 -12.82 5.91
N LEU A 77 9.13 -12.01 5.10
CA LEU A 77 9.06 -10.55 5.18
C LEU A 77 7.70 -10.04 4.69
N VAL A 78 6.71 -10.05 5.58
CA VAL A 78 5.32 -9.59 5.32
C VAL A 78 5.31 -8.19 4.72
N GLY A 79 6.04 -7.24 5.32
CA GLY A 79 6.14 -5.87 4.80
C GLY A 79 6.70 -5.79 3.38
N ALA A 80 7.71 -6.61 3.04
CA ALA A 80 8.27 -6.65 1.69
C ALA A 80 7.26 -7.22 0.68
N ARG A 81 6.48 -8.23 1.08
CA ARG A 81 5.43 -8.83 0.24
C ARG A 81 4.25 -7.87 0.02
N THR A 82 3.86 -7.11 1.04
CA THR A 82 2.86 -6.03 0.90
C THR A 82 3.36 -4.93 -0.04
N SER A 83 4.59 -4.44 0.13
CA SER A 83 5.19 -3.47 -0.80
C SER A 83 5.29 -4.01 -2.22
N LEU A 84 5.51 -5.31 -2.40
CA LEU A 84 5.59 -5.94 -3.72
C LEU A 84 4.21 -5.96 -4.39
N GLY A 85 3.16 -6.28 -3.62
CA GLY A 85 1.78 -6.18 -4.07
C GLY A 85 1.43 -4.77 -4.52
N ASN A 86 1.79 -3.76 -3.74
CA ASN A 86 1.59 -2.34 -4.09
C ASN A 86 2.35 -1.95 -5.37
N ALA A 87 3.62 -2.37 -5.50
CA ALA A 87 4.42 -2.11 -6.70
C ALA A 87 3.83 -2.76 -7.96
N TYR A 88 3.22 -3.95 -7.84
CA TYR A 88 2.52 -4.60 -8.93
C TYR A 88 1.19 -3.93 -9.27
N LEU A 89 0.43 -3.51 -8.26
CA LEU A 89 -0.82 -2.76 -8.44
C LEU A 89 -0.56 -1.48 -9.24
N LEU A 90 0.44 -0.69 -8.85
CA LEU A 90 0.82 0.55 -9.54
C LEU A 90 1.42 0.34 -10.94
N GLN A 91 1.81 -0.89 -11.28
CA GLN A 91 2.20 -1.30 -12.63
C GLN A 91 1.04 -1.84 -13.47
N GLY A 92 -0.18 -1.92 -12.93
CA GLY A 92 -1.31 -2.58 -13.58
C GLY A 92 -1.20 -4.10 -13.67
N LYS A 93 -0.28 -4.72 -12.92
CA LYS A 93 -0.07 -6.18 -12.89
C LYS A 93 -0.97 -6.81 -11.84
N PHE A 94 -2.28 -6.72 -12.06
CA PHE A 94 -3.30 -7.05 -11.04
C PHE A 94 -3.23 -8.49 -10.54
N ASP A 95 -2.93 -9.48 -11.39
CA ASP A 95 -2.82 -10.88 -10.96
C ASP A 95 -1.66 -11.10 -9.98
N LEU A 96 -0.52 -10.46 -10.22
CA LEU A 96 0.64 -10.54 -9.34
C LEU A 96 0.41 -9.78 -8.03
N ALA A 97 -0.27 -8.63 -8.10
CA ALA A 97 -0.68 -7.87 -6.93
C ALA A 97 -1.63 -8.68 -6.04
N ARG A 98 -2.69 -9.27 -6.65
CA ARG A 98 -3.66 -10.14 -5.97
C ARG A 98 -2.95 -11.27 -5.24
N LYS A 99 -2.07 -12.01 -5.92
CA LYS A 99 -1.31 -13.11 -5.32
C LYS A 99 -0.48 -12.63 -4.12
N SER A 100 0.21 -11.50 -4.25
CA SER A 100 1.05 -10.95 -3.19
C SER A 100 0.23 -10.59 -1.94
N PHE A 101 -0.93 -9.94 -2.11
CA PHE A 101 -1.80 -9.61 -0.98
C PHE A 101 -2.48 -10.83 -0.38
N GLN A 102 -2.89 -11.82 -1.18
CA GLN A 102 -3.44 -13.08 -0.67
C GLN A 102 -2.44 -13.82 0.22
N GLU A 103 -1.17 -13.89 -0.18
CA GLU A 103 -0.12 -14.50 0.63
C GLU A 103 0.11 -13.73 1.93
N VAL A 104 0.04 -12.40 1.92
CA VAL A 104 0.09 -11.61 3.16
C VAL A 104 -1.10 -11.93 4.06
N LEU A 105 -2.32 -11.94 3.52
CA LEU A 105 -3.54 -12.19 4.29
C LEU A 105 -3.65 -13.63 4.80
N TRP A 106 -2.94 -14.58 4.18
CA TRP A 106 -2.80 -15.93 4.69
C TRP A 106 -1.90 -15.99 5.93
N ILE A 107 -0.84 -15.17 5.98
CA ILE A 107 0.09 -15.09 7.11
C ILE A 107 -0.49 -14.22 8.24
N ASP A 108 -1.03 -13.06 7.87
CA ASP A 108 -1.61 -12.06 8.76
C ASP A 108 -2.99 -11.64 8.21
N PRO A 109 -4.06 -12.35 8.61
CA PRO A 109 -5.42 -12.00 8.20
C PRO A 109 -5.88 -10.62 8.68
N SER A 110 -5.18 -9.98 9.64
CA SER A 110 -5.54 -8.66 10.16
C SER A 110 -4.84 -7.51 9.43
N ASN A 111 -3.98 -7.81 8.46
CA ASN A 111 -3.14 -6.82 7.78
C ASN A 111 -3.96 -5.78 7.01
N LEU A 112 -4.11 -4.58 7.57
CA LEU A 112 -4.91 -3.51 6.98
C LEU A 112 -4.43 -3.11 5.58
N ASN A 113 -3.12 -2.99 5.39
CA ASN A 113 -2.51 -2.59 4.12
C ASN A 113 -2.76 -3.62 3.02
N ALA A 114 -2.64 -4.91 3.32
CA ALA A 114 -2.91 -5.96 2.33
C ALA A 114 -4.41 -6.11 2.03
N ARG A 115 -5.30 -5.90 3.01
CA ARG A 115 -6.75 -5.85 2.77
C ARG A 115 -7.11 -4.68 1.85
N PHE A 116 -6.58 -3.50 2.14
CA PHE A 116 -6.82 -2.32 1.31
C PHE A 116 -6.25 -2.51 -0.10
N GLY A 117 -5.00 -2.98 -0.22
CA GLY A 117 -4.40 -3.30 -1.51
C GLY A 117 -5.18 -4.34 -2.31
N SER A 118 -5.68 -5.40 -1.65
CA SER A 118 -6.53 -6.41 -2.29
C SER A 118 -7.87 -5.83 -2.75
N ALA A 119 -8.50 -4.96 -1.96
CA ALA A 119 -9.73 -4.29 -2.36
C ALA A 119 -9.48 -3.37 -3.58
N LYS A 120 -8.41 -2.56 -3.57
CA LYS A 120 -8.00 -1.76 -4.74
C LYS A 120 -7.78 -2.60 -6.01
N VAL A 121 -7.20 -3.80 -5.87
CA VAL A 121 -7.05 -4.73 -7.00
C VAL A 121 -8.43 -5.17 -7.53
N GLU A 122 -9.36 -5.56 -6.66
CA GLU A 122 -10.69 -6.00 -7.08
C GLU A 122 -11.49 -4.85 -7.71
N ALA A 123 -11.43 -3.64 -7.15
CA ALA A 123 -12.05 -2.44 -7.71
C ALA A 123 -11.46 -2.09 -9.10
N SER A 124 -10.14 -2.19 -9.27
CA SER A 124 -9.47 -1.96 -10.56
C SER A 124 -9.87 -2.98 -11.63
N LEU A 125 -10.29 -4.17 -11.20
CA LEU A 125 -10.84 -5.23 -12.06
C LEU A 125 -12.37 -5.17 -12.18
N GLN A 126 -12.99 -4.08 -11.70
CA GLN A 126 -14.45 -3.85 -11.69
C GLN A 126 -15.25 -4.89 -10.89
N ASN A 127 -14.59 -5.65 -10.02
CA ASN A 127 -15.23 -6.58 -9.10
C ASN A 127 -15.68 -5.84 -7.82
N TYR A 128 -16.47 -4.77 -7.97
CA TYR A 128 -16.80 -3.82 -6.91
C TYR A 128 -17.43 -4.48 -5.67
N GLN A 129 -18.33 -5.45 -5.89
CA GLN A 129 -18.94 -6.22 -4.79
C GLN A 129 -17.88 -6.98 -3.97
N LYS A 130 -16.92 -7.60 -4.64
CA LYS A 130 -15.82 -8.32 -3.99
C LYS A 130 -14.83 -7.37 -3.31
N SER A 131 -14.60 -6.20 -3.90
CA SER A 131 -13.81 -5.14 -3.25
C SER A 131 -14.40 -4.77 -1.89
N LEU A 132 -15.72 -4.50 -1.83
CA LEU A 132 -16.43 -4.20 -0.59
C LEU A 132 -16.38 -5.37 0.42
N GLU A 133 -16.54 -6.62 -0.03
CA GLU A 133 -16.44 -7.79 0.85
C GLU A 133 -15.05 -7.91 1.49
N VAL A 134 -13.98 -7.70 0.72
CA VAL A 134 -12.61 -7.73 1.21
C VAL A 134 -12.33 -6.54 2.15
N ALA A 135 -12.86 -5.36 1.82
CA ALA A 135 -12.71 -4.12 2.56
C ALA A 135 -13.57 -4.07 3.84
N GLN A 136 -14.62 -4.89 3.96
CA GLN A 136 -15.58 -4.83 5.08
C GLN A 136 -14.94 -4.71 6.47
N PRO A 137 -13.88 -5.47 6.83
CA PRO A 137 -13.27 -5.38 8.16
C PRO A 137 -12.52 -4.07 8.40
N ILE A 138 -12.22 -3.32 7.34
CA ILE A 138 -11.42 -2.10 7.38
C ILE A 138 -12.20 -0.84 6.97
N VAL A 139 -13.51 -0.96 6.73
CA VAL A 139 -14.38 0.19 6.35
C VAL A 139 -14.26 1.36 7.33
N PRO A 140 -14.22 1.19 8.66
CA PRO A 140 -14.03 2.31 9.59
C PRO A 140 -12.74 3.09 9.30
N GLN A 141 -11.64 2.38 9.02
CA GLN A 141 -10.35 2.99 8.69
C GLN A 141 -10.39 3.65 7.30
N LEU A 142 -11.02 3.01 6.31
CA LEU A 142 -11.17 3.57 4.96
C LEU A 142 -12.03 4.84 4.96
N SER A 143 -13.10 4.86 5.76
CA SER A 143 -13.99 6.03 5.87
C SER A 143 -13.36 7.23 6.58
N ALA A 144 -12.15 7.06 7.14
CA ALA A 144 -11.38 8.08 7.82
C ALA A 144 -10.17 8.58 7.01
N SER A 145 -9.99 8.13 5.76
CA SER A 145 -8.96 8.62 4.85
C SER A 145 -9.54 8.98 3.48
N ASP A 146 -8.90 9.91 2.78
CA ASP A 146 -9.30 10.31 1.42
C ASP A 146 -9.16 9.14 0.43
N ASP A 147 -8.02 8.45 0.44
CA ASP A 147 -7.75 7.25 -0.35
C ASP A 147 -8.78 6.14 -0.11
N GLY A 148 -9.21 5.96 1.13
CA GLY A 148 -10.18 4.93 1.51
C GLY A 148 -11.60 5.30 1.06
N ILE A 149 -11.99 6.58 1.22
CA ILE A 149 -13.28 7.07 0.71
C ILE A 149 -13.32 6.97 -0.81
N LEU A 150 -12.24 7.28 -1.53
CA LEU A 150 -12.18 7.13 -2.99
C LEU A 150 -12.43 5.69 -3.45
N LEU A 151 -11.85 4.70 -2.75
CA LEU A 151 -12.13 3.29 -3.04
C LEU A 151 -13.61 2.98 -2.84
N LEU A 152 -14.17 3.33 -1.69
CA LEU A 152 -15.59 3.07 -1.38
C LEU A 152 -16.52 3.79 -2.36
N ALA A 153 -16.20 5.02 -2.75
CA ALA A 153 -16.97 5.80 -3.72
C ALA A 153 -16.93 5.15 -5.10
N THR A 154 -15.76 4.65 -5.52
CA THR A 154 -15.60 3.90 -6.76
C THR A 154 -16.44 2.63 -6.75
N ASP A 155 -16.41 1.88 -5.67
CA ASP A 155 -17.17 0.63 -5.52
C ASP A 155 -18.68 0.87 -5.48
N TYR A 156 -19.16 1.82 -4.67
CA TYR A 156 -20.59 2.15 -4.60
C TYR A 156 -21.12 2.73 -5.91
N GLY A 157 -20.36 3.62 -6.55
CA GLY A 157 -20.71 4.15 -7.86
C GLY A 157 -20.79 3.05 -8.92
N GLY A 158 -19.80 2.14 -8.95
CA GLY A 158 -19.79 1.00 -9.87
C GLY A 158 -20.94 0.01 -9.67
N LEU A 159 -21.53 -0.04 -8.47
CA LEU A 159 -22.70 -0.86 -8.13
C LEU A 159 -24.03 -0.11 -8.23
N GLY A 160 -24.04 1.19 -8.56
CA GLY A 160 -25.25 2.02 -8.56
C GLY A 160 -25.84 2.27 -7.16
N ARG A 161 -25.03 2.15 -6.11
CA ARG A 161 -25.40 2.37 -4.71
C ARG A 161 -25.36 3.86 -4.35
N SER A 162 -26.31 4.61 -4.91
CA SER A 162 -26.33 6.08 -4.86
C SER A 162 -26.52 6.65 -3.44
N GLU A 163 -27.23 5.94 -2.56
CA GLU A 163 -27.44 6.38 -1.18
C GLU A 163 -26.12 6.34 -0.38
N GLU A 164 -25.39 5.22 -0.46
CA GLU A 164 -24.11 5.06 0.20
C GLU A 164 -23.05 6.00 -0.37
N LEU A 165 -23.04 6.18 -1.70
CA LEU A 165 -22.16 7.16 -2.35
C LEU A 165 -22.44 8.59 -1.88
N THR A 166 -23.71 8.97 -1.72
CA THR A 166 -24.09 10.29 -1.22
C THR A 166 -23.70 10.46 0.26
N SER A 167 -23.82 9.40 1.06
CA SER A 167 -23.39 9.39 2.46
C SER A 167 -21.89 9.66 2.60
N LEU A 168 -21.07 9.13 1.68
CA LEU A 168 -19.61 9.36 1.67
C LEU A 168 -19.24 10.84 1.50
N ALA A 169 -20.06 11.66 0.86
CA ALA A 169 -19.82 13.10 0.78
C ALA A 169 -19.85 13.76 2.17
N GLY A 170 -20.61 13.20 3.11
CA GLY A 170 -20.56 13.58 4.53
C GLY A 170 -19.21 13.25 5.16
N SER A 171 -18.75 12.00 5.01
CA SER A 171 -17.45 11.56 5.51
C SER A 171 -16.29 12.35 4.91
N TRP A 172 -16.34 12.66 3.61
CA TRP A 172 -15.32 13.44 2.90
C TRP A 172 -15.10 14.82 3.52
N ARG A 173 -16.17 15.52 3.91
CA ARG A 173 -16.09 16.84 4.55
C ARG A 173 -15.38 16.81 5.92
N ASN A 174 -15.34 15.64 6.56
CA ASN A 174 -14.70 15.45 7.85
C ASN A 174 -13.22 15.04 7.72
N ILE A 175 -12.73 14.77 6.49
CA ILE A 175 -11.31 14.51 6.27
C ILE A 175 -10.53 15.80 6.46
N SER A 176 -9.50 15.75 7.31
CA SER A 176 -8.59 16.88 7.50
C SER A 176 -7.65 16.96 6.30
N ALA A 177 -7.82 18.00 5.48
CA ALA A 177 -6.98 18.32 4.33
C ALA A 177 -6.73 17.14 3.35
N PRO A 178 -7.76 16.68 2.61
CA PRO A 178 -7.56 15.73 1.52
C PRO A 178 -6.59 16.30 0.47
N SER A 179 -5.88 15.45 -0.25
CA SER A 179 -5.01 15.94 -1.33
C SER A 179 -5.83 16.59 -2.45
N ASP A 180 -5.23 17.52 -3.20
CA ASP A 180 -5.90 18.15 -4.35
C ASP A 180 -6.27 17.10 -5.41
N GLU A 181 -5.38 16.12 -5.64
CA GLU A 181 -5.62 14.97 -6.53
C GLU A 181 -6.84 14.16 -6.06
N SER A 182 -6.87 13.83 -4.77
CA SER A 182 -7.96 13.06 -4.17
C SER A 182 -9.30 13.81 -4.25
N SER A 183 -9.28 15.13 -4.05
CA SER A 183 -10.46 16.00 -4.12
C SER A 183 -11.06 16.07 -5.52
N LEU A 184 -10.20 16.20 -6.53
CA LEU A 184 -10.62 16.18 -7.93
C LEU A 184 -11.19 14.81 -8.31
N GLU A 185 -10.53 13.73 -7.90
CA GLU A 185 -10.99 12.37 -8.20
C GLU A 185 -12.34 12.08 -7.54
N PHE A 186 -12.53 12.47 -6.29
CA PHE A 186 -13.80 12.27 -5.58
C PHE A 186 -14.94 13.03 -6.25
N ALA A 187 -14.71 14.28 -6.64
CA ALA A 187 -15.70 15.06 -7.40
C ALA A 187 -16.05 14.40 -8.74
N ASN A 188 -15.07 13.85 -9.45
CA ASN A 188 -15.30 13.14 -10.72
C ASN A 188 -16.13 11.86 -10.52
N VAL A 189 -15.88 11.11 -9.45
CA VAL A 189 -16.67 9.91 -9.11
C VAL A 189 -18.12 10.31 -8.83
N LEU A 190 -18.36 11.35 -8.01
CA LEU A 190 -19.70 11.84 -7.73
C LEU A 190 -20.41 12.29 -9.01
N ALA A 191 -19.77 13.11 -9.84
CA ALA A 191 -20.36 13.59 -11.08
C ALA A 191 -20.73 12.44 -12.03
N LYS A 192 -19.83 11.47 -12.19
CA LYS A 192 -20.04 10.30 -13.07
C LYS A 192 -21.28 9.49 -12.68
N TYR A 193 -21.51 9.29 -11.38
CA TYR A 193 -22.56 8.37 -10.91
C TYR A 193 -23.83 9.09 -10.41
N GLN A 194 -23.79 10.38 -10.08
CA GLN A 194 -24.99 11.18 -9.81
C GLN A 194 -25.73 11.55 -11.09
N MET A 195 -25.02 11.81 -12.20
CA MET A 195 -25.67 12.04 -13.51
C MET A 195 -26.37 10.78 -14.07
N ALA A 196 -25.97 9.58 -13.63
CA ALA A 196 -26.58 8.33 -14.07
C ALA A 196 -27.93 8.03 -13.40
N ALA A 197 -28.28 8.74 -12.32
CA ALA A 197 -29.56 8.57 -11.62
C ALA A 197 -30.68 9.50 -12.14
N GLU A 198 -30.33 10.49 -12.98
CA GLU A 198 -31.26 11.51 -13.49
C GLU A 198 -31.60 11.37 -14.99
N ALA A 199 -31.19 10.28 -15.65
CA ALA A 199 -31.42 10.02 -17.08
C ALA A 199 -32.27 8.76 -17.30
#